data_AF-A0A2E5KQH1-F1
#
_entry.id   AF-A0A2E5KQH1-F1
#
_cell.length_a   1.000
_cell.length_b   1.000
_cell.length_c   1.000
_cell.angle_alpha   90.00
_cell.angle_beta   90.00
_cell.angle_gamma   90.00
#
_symmetry.space_group_name_H-M   'P 1'
#
loop_
_entity.id
_entity.type
_entity.pdbx_description
1 polymer ?
#
loop_
_entity_poly.entity_id
_entity_poly.type
_entity_poly.pdbx_seq_one_letter_code
_entity_poly.pdbx_strand_id
1 'polypeptide(L)'
;MVIENKSERGTFEPVPEGIHNAVLVDVVDLGIEQTTYNNETKDQHKLKLVWQVPTELTSTDKVKTIGRKFTASLHEQSALRKTLNQWLGGLTPEQTVSLDLDLLIGTSAKLLVMNREIDGRMMHMVESVQPCDEKLEASADYVRIKDREELDTGY
;
A
#
# COMPACT_ATOMS: atom_id res chain seq x y z
N MET A 1 9.61 26.35 -32.08
CA MET A 1 9.25 24.96 -31.73
C MET A 1 9.03 24.94 -30.23
N VAL A 2 7.78 24.82 -29.79
CA VAL A 2 7.43 24.77 -28.38
C VAL A 2 7.29 23.29 -28.02
N ILE A 3 8.03 22.85 -27.02
CA ILE A 3 7.79 21.55 -26.39
C ILE A 3 6.89 21.84 -25.19
N GLU A 4 5.62 21.45 -25.27
CA GLU A 4 4.73 21.43 -24.12
C GLU A 4 4.78 20.04 -23.50
N ASN A 5 5.07 19.98 -22.20
CA ASN A 5 4.94 18.75 -21.43
C ASN A 5 3.93 19.04 -20.32
N LYS A 6 2.67 18.70 -20.56
CA LYS A 6 1.61 18.86 -19.55
C LYS A 6 0.59 17.72 -19.66
N SER A 7 0.99 16.53 -19.23
CA SER A 7 0.00 15.67 -18.59
C SER A 7 -0.35 16.37 -17.27
N GLU A 8 -1.51 16.99 -17.16
CA GLU A 8 -2.07 17.38 -15.87
C GLU A 8 -2.34 16.09 -15.08
N ARG A 9 -1.28 15.54 -14.46
CA ARG A 9 -1.46 14.61 -13.35
C ARG A 9 -2.24 15.40 -12.31
N GLY A 10 -3.48 14.99 -12.06
CA GLY A 10 -4.29 15.57 -11.00
C GLY A 10 -3.46 15.73 -9.73
N THR A 11 -3.65 16.83 -9.03
CA THR A 11 -2.95 17.11 -7.78
C THR A 11 -3.07 15.90 -6.86
N PHE A 12 -1.95 15.29 -6.50
CA PHE A 12 -1.95 14.17 -5.56
C PHE A 12 -2.43 14.69 -4.20
N GLU A 13 -3.56 14.17 -3.73
CA GLU A 13 -4.15 14.52 -2.45
C GLU A 13 -3.84 13.43 -1.42
N PRO A 14 -2.82 13.62 -0.56
CA PRO A 14 -2.42 12.60 0.40
C PRO A 14 -3.48 12.39 1.49
N VAL A 15 -3.46 11.19 2.09
CA VAL A 15 -4.11 10.94 3.38
C VAL A 15 -3.34 11.75 4.44
N PRO A 16 -4.02 12.54 5.29
CA PRO A 16 -3.36 13.37 6.30
C PRO A 16 -2.68 12.51 7.37
N GLU A 17 -1.66 13.07 8.04
CA GLU A 17 -1.03 12.44 9.20
C GLU A 17 -2.06 12.21 10.32
N GLY A 18 -1.97 11.07 10.99
CA GLY A 18 -2.89 10.69 12.07
C GLY A 18 -3.34 9.24 12.02
N ILE A 19 -4.34 8.93 12.84
CA ILE A 19 -4.93 7.60 12.94
C ILE A 19 -6.16 7.52 12.03
N HIS A 20 -6.22 6.49 11.20
CA HIS A 20 -7.28 6.30 10.21
C HIS A 20 -7.79 4.86 10.23
N ASN A 21 -9.11 4.67 10.20
CA ASN A 21 -9.68 3.37 9.87
C ASN A 21 -9.70 3.22 8.34
N ALA A 22 -9.25 2.07 7.86
CA ALA A 22 -9.02 1.81 6.45
C ALA A 22 -9.41 0.38 6.09
N VAL A 23 -9.57 0.09 4.80
CA VAL A 23 -9.89 -1.25 4.28
C VAL A 23 -8.89 -1.63 3.21
N LEU A 24 -8.32 -2.84 3.26
CA LEU A 24 -7.39 -3.31 2.24
C LEU A 24 -8.16 -3.53 0.95
N VAL A 25 -7.73 -2.90 -0.14
CA VAL A 25 -8.39 -2.99 -1.46
C VAL A 25 -7.51 -3.62 -2.52
N ASP A 26 -6.19 -3.68 -2.30
CA ASP A 26 -5.29 -4.34 -3.24
C ASP A 26 -4.03 -4.88 -2.60
N VAL A 27 -3.52 -5.92 -3.23
CA VAL A 27 -2.17 -6.44 -3.08
C VAL A 27 -1.53 -6.38 -4.45
N VAL A 28 -0.59 -5.45 -4.60
CA VAL A 28 0.08 -5.19 -5.87
C VAL A 28 1.42 -5.88 -5.85
N ASP A 29 1.63 -6.86 -6.73
CA ASP A 29 2.96 -7.39 -7.00
C ASP A 29 3.77 -6.33 -7.77
N LEU A 30 4.95 -5.98 -7.24
CA LEU A 30 5.86 -5.01 -7.87
C LEU A 30 7.04 -5.69 -8.56
N GLY A 31 7.10 -7.03 -8.54
CA GLY A 31 8.17 -7.80 -9.12
C GLY A 31 9.48 -7.70 -8.34
N ILE A 32 10.57 -8.06 -9.00
CA ILE A 32 11.92 -8.01 -8.43
C ILE A 32 12.48 -6.61 -8.56
N GLU A 33 12.84 -5.99 -7.43
CA GLU A 33 13.56 -4.72 -7.37
C GLU A 33 14.97 -4.95 -6.79
N GLN A 34 15.98 -4.32 -7.38
CA GLN A 34 17.32 -4.28 -6.83
C GLN A 34 17.40 -3.29 -5.68
N THR A 35 17.79 -3.77 -4.50
CA THR A 35 18.02 -2.93 -3.32
C THR A 35 19.48 -3.03 -2.91
N THR A 36 20.17 -1.90 -2.85
CA THR A 36 21.54 -1.83 -2.32
C THR A 36 21.51 -1.40 -0.86
N TYR A 37 22.07 -2.22 0.02
CA TYR A 37 22.22 -1.92 1.44
C TYR A 37 23.61 -2.37 1.90
N ASN A 38 24.36 -1.49 2.58
CA ASN A 38 25.74 -1.75 3.01
C ASN A 38 26.67 -2.26 1.89
N ASN A 39 26.63 -1.63 0.71
CA ASN A 39 27.38 -2.03 -0.49
C ASN A 39 27.06 -3.43 -1.05
N GLU A 40 26.07 -4.14 -0.50
CA GLU A 40 25.54 -5.36 -1.07
C GLU A 40 24.27 -5.04 -1.86
N THR A 41 24.24 -5.43 -3.14
CA THR A 41 23.02 -5.36 -3.96
C THR A 41 22.32 -6.70 -3.95
N LYS A 42 21.04 -6.70 -3.62
CA LYS A 42 20.20 -7.89 -3.58
C LYS A 42 18.94 -7.68 -4.39
N ASP A 43 18.59 -8.69 -5.16
CA ASP A 43 17.30 -8.79 -5.81
C ASP A 43 16.25 -9.15 -4.74
N GLN A 44 15.23 -8.32 -4.63
CA GLN A 44 14.16 -8.50 -3.64
C GLN A 44 12.82 -8.43 -4.35
N HIS A 45 12.01 -9.49 -4.21
CA HIS A 45 10.61 -9.45 -4.63
C HIS A 45 9.85 -8.47 -3.73
N LYS A 46 9.23 -7.46 -4.34
CA LYS A 46 8.47 -6.42 -3.66
C LYS A 46 6.99 -6.57 -3.94
N LEU A 47 6.19 -6.19 -2.95
CA LEU A 47 4.75 -6.01 -3.10
C LEU A 47 4.30 -4.74 -2.38
N LYS A 48 3.10 -4.29 -2.67
CA LYS A 48 2.47 -3.16 -1.99
C LYS A 48 1.07 -3.54 -1.53
N LEU A 49 0.81 -3.33 -0.24
CA LEU A 49 -0.54 -3.34 0.29
C LEU A 49 -1.15 -1.95 0.09
N VAL A 50 -2.38 -1.88 -0.42
CA VAL A 50 -3.11 -0.63 -0.67
C VAL A 50 -4.42 -0.64 0.10
N TRP A 51 -4.63 0.40 0.88
CA TRP A 51 -5.85 0.62 1.64
C TRP A 51 -6.61 1.85 1.13
N GLN A 52 -7.94 1.77 1.15
CA GLN A 52 -8.81 2.94 1.11
C GLN A 52 -9.08 3.44 2.52
N VAL A 53 -9.21 4.75 2.69
CA VAL A 53 -9.56 5.41 3.94
C VAL A 53 -10.92 6.07 3.77
N PRO A 54 -12.05 5.40 4.11
CA PRO A 54 -13.40 5.84 3.74
C PRO A 54 -13.79 7.23 4.27
N THR A 55 -13.20 7.67 5.39
CA THR A 55 -13.44 8.98 5.99
C THR A 55 -12.70 10.13 5.29
N GLU A 56 -11.79 9.81 4.37
CA GLU A 56 -10.93 10.77 3.68
C GLU A 56 -11.26 10.79 2.20
N LEU A 57 -11.82 11.90 1.73
CA LEU A 57 -12.20 12.11 0.32
C LEU A 57 -11.24 13.09 -0.36
N THR A 58 -11.00 12.85 -1.64
CA THR A 58 -10.36 13.82 -2.53
C THR A 58 -11.31 14.98 -2.86
N SER A 59 -10.80 16.05 -3.45
CA SER A 59 -11.58 17.17 -3.99
C SER A 59 -12.60 16.77 -5.07
N THR A 60 -12.51 15.55 -5.59
CA THR A 60 -13.44 14.97 -6.59
C THR A 60 -14.38 13.92 -5.99
N ASP A 61 -14.55 13.92 -4.66
CA ASP A 61 -15.42 13.00 -3.89
C ASP A 61 -15.04 11.51 -4.01
N LYS A 62 -13.82 11.20 -4.48
CA LYS A 62 -13.27 9.83 -4.47
C LYS A 62 -12.60 9.52 -3.15
N VAL A 63 -12.73 8.28 -2.67
CA VAL A 63 -12.08 7.82 -1.44
C VAL A 63 -10.56 7.79 -1.62
N LYS A 64 -9.83 8.43 -0.70
CA LYS A 64 -8.36 8.44 -0.73
C LYS A 64 -7.79 7.05 -0.48
N THR A 65 -6.67 6.78 -1.15
CA THR A 65 -5.91 5.54 -0.97
C THR A 65 -4.52 5.83 -0.43
N ILE A 66 -4.02 4.95 0.43
CA ILE A 66 -2.61 4.95 0.85
C ILE A 66 -2.08 3.52 0.80
N GLY A 67 -0.78 3.34 0.56
CA GLY A 67 -0.21 2.01 0.57
C GLY A 67 1.22 1.97 1.06
N ARG A 68 1.65 0.76 1.43
CA ARG A 68 2.99 0.50 1.96
C ARG A 68 3.66 -0.61 1.18
N LYS A 69 4.89 -0.34 0.74
CA LYS A 69 5.75 -1.31 0.05
C LYS A 69 6.42 -2.23 1.07
N PHE A 70 6.52 -3.51 0.74
CA PHE A 70 7.21 -4.54 1.52
C PHE A 70 8.09 -5.40 0.62
N THR A 71 9.07 -6.06 1.22
CA THR A 71 9.65 -7.28 0.63
C THR A 71 8.68 -8.43 0.86
N ALA A 72 8.38 -9.20 -0.19
CA ALA A 72 7.52 -10.38 -0.17
C ALA A 72 8.22 -11.54 0.56
N SER A 73 8.21 -11.49 1.90
CA SER A 73 8.82 -12.50 2.76
C SER A 73 7.97 -12.69 4.01
N LEU A 74 7.79 -13.95 4.41
CA LEU A 74 7.14 -14.32 5.67
C LEU A 74 8.13 -14.68 6.78
N HIS A 75 9.44 -14.47 6.56
CA HIS A 75 10.46 -14.67 7.58
C HIS A 75 10.15 -13.81 8.82
N GLU A 76 10.39 -14.33 10.02
CA GLU A 76 10.00 -13.71 11.30
C GLU A 76 10.52 -12.27 11.47
N GLN A 77 11.68 -11.97 10.89
CA GLN A 77 12.31 -10.65 10.97
C GLN A 77 11.80 -9.66 9.91
N SER A 78 11.11 -10.15 8.87
CA SER A 78 10.65 -9.32 7.77
C SER A 78 9.57 -8.31 8.21
N ALA A 79 9.57 -7.14 7.57
CA ALA A 79 8.60 -6.09 7.86
C ALA A 79 7.17 -6.53 7.53
N LEU A 80 6.97 -7.30 6.45
CA LEU A 80 5.68 -7.84 6.07
C LEU A 80 5.16 -8.78 7.16
N ARG A 81 5.96 -9.76 7.59
CA ARG A 81 5.56 -10.70 8.64
C ARG A 81 5.18 -10.01 9.94
N LYS A 82 5.98 -9.04 10.39
CA LYS A 82 5.70 -8.25 11.59
C LYS A 82 4.39 -7.47 11.46
N THR A 83 4.16 -6.85 10.30
CA THR A 83 2.92 -6.11 10.01
C THR A 83 1.70 -7.02 10.03
N LEU A 84 1.76 -8.18 9.37
CA LEU A 84 0.66 -9.14 9.33
C LEU A 84 0.34 -9.71 10.71
N ASN A 85 1.36 -10.08 11.49
CA ASN A 85 1.17 -10.52 12.87
C ASN A 85 0.49 -9.44 13.73
N GLN A 86 0.92 -8.18 13.62
CA GLN A 86 0.32 -7.10 14.37
C GLN A 86 -1.12 -6.83 13.93
N TRP A 87 -1.36 -6.76 12.62
CA TRP A 87 -2.65 -6.41 12.05
C TRP A 87 -3.70 -7.51 12.25
N LEU A 88 -3.34 -8.78 12.05
CA LEU A 88 -4.29 -9.89 12.09
C LEU A 88 -4.41 -10.54 13.48
N GLY A 89 -3.72 -10.00 14.49
CA GLY A 89 -3.70 -10.60 15.84
C GLY A 89 -2.88 -11.89 15.92
N GLY A 90 -1.93 -12.07 14.99
CA GLY A 90 -1.05 -13.24 14.88
C GLY A 90 -1.37 -14.11 13.65
N LEU A 91 -0.34 -14.70 13.07
CA LEU A 91 -0.48 -15.73 12.04
C LEU A 91 -0.45 -17.13 12.66
N THR A 92 -1.34 -18.00 12.19
CA THR A 92 -1.29 -19.45 12.48
C THR A 92 -0.02 -20.08 11.89
N PRO A 93 0.48 -21.22 12.44
CA PRO A 93 1.65 -21.94 11.92
C PRO A 93 1.61 -22.15 10.41
N GLU A 94 0.46 -22.49 9.85
CA GLU A 94 0.26 -22.72 8.42
C GLU A 94 0.43 -21.42 7.61
N GLN A 95 -0.17 -20.33 8.08
CA GLN A 95 -0.02 -19.00 7.47
C GLN A 95 1.41 -18.46 7.57
N THR A 96 2.23 -18.99 8.48
CA THR A 96 3.65 -18.63 8.57
C THR A 96 4.48 -19.18 7.42
N VAL A 97 4.02 -20.28 6.80
CA VAL A 97 4.68 -20.98 5.71
C VAL A 97 4.20 -20.44 4.38
N SER A 98 2.89 -20.30 4.21
CA SER A 98 2.28 -19.78 3.00
C SER A 98 1.00 -19.03 3.35
N LEU A 99 0.84 -17.84 2.80
CA LEU A 99 -0.35 -17.02 2.95
C LEU A 99 -0.63 -16.34 1.62
N ASP A 100 -1.82 -16.60 1.07
CA ASP A 100 -2.32 -15.82 -0.04
C ASP A 100 -2.83 -14.48 0.50
N LEU A 101 -2.14 -13.40 0.14
CA LEU A 101 -2.45 -12.06 0.61
C LEU A 101 -3.71 -11.49 -0.05
N ASP A 102 -4.13 -12.01 -1.21
CA ASP A 102 -5.39 -11.59 -1.84
C ASP A 102 -6.60 -11.97 -0.95
N LEU A 103 -6.47 -13.00 -0.11
CA LEU A 103 -7.49 -13.37 0.88
C LEU A 103 -7.69 -12.32 1.98
N LEU A 104 -6.77 -11.36 2.10
CA LEU A 104 -6.88 -10.26 3.06
C LEU A 104 -7.64 -9.06 2.50
N ILE A 105 -7.97 -9.03 1.22
CA ILE A 105 -8.73 -7.93 0.61
C ILE A 105 -10.11 -7.83 1.28
N GLY A 106 -10.53 -6.61 1.60
CA GLY A 106 -11.71 -6.33 2.41
C GLY A 106 -11.46 -6.33 3.92
N THR A 107 -10.28 -6.74 4.38
CA THR A 107 -9.94 -6.70 5.82
C THR A 107 -9.73 -5.26 6.27
N SER A 108 -10.40 -4.88 7.36
CA SER A 108 -10.27 -3.55 7.96
C SER A 108 -8.97 -3.42 8.77
N ALA A 109 -8.40 -2.23 8.79
CA ALA A 109 -7.14 -1.91 9.41
C ALA A 109 -7.20 -0.53 10.06
N LYS A 110 -6.56 -0.38 11.22
CA LYS A 110 -6.29 0.92 11.84
C LYS A 110 -4.87 1.32 11.48
N LEU A 111 -4.74 2.37 10.69
CA LEU A 111 -3.47 2.86 10.16
C LEU A 111 -3.00 4.05 10.99
N LEU A 112 -1.71 4.07 11.35
CA LEU A 112 -1.03 5.30 11.72
C LEU A 112 -0.33 5.84 10.47
N VAL A 113 -0.77 6.98 9.96
CA VAL A 113 -0.14 7.70 8.86
C VAL A 113 0.80 8.75 9.43
N MET A 114 2.03 8.80 8.94
CA MET A 114 3.06 9.76 9.35
C MET A 114 3.70 10.40 8.12
N ASN A 115 4.06 11.66 8.23
CA ASN A 115 4.85 12.37 7.25
C ASN A 115 6.34 12.27 7.61
N ARG A 116 7.20 11.93 6.65
CA ARG A 116 8.65 12.06 6.82
C ARG A 116 9.28 12.71 5.61
N GLU A 117 10.27 13.55 5.86
CA GLU A 117 11.14 14.05 4.82
C GLU A 117 12.18 12.98 4.47
N ILE A 118 12.21 12.57 3.20
CA ILE A 118 13.17 11.62 2.65
C ILE A 118 13.77 12.26 1.39
N ASP A 119 15.08 12.43 1.37
CA ASP A 119 15.82 13.06 0.26
C ASP A 119 15.22 14.41 -0.19
N GLY A 120 14.82 15.25 0.78
CA GLY A 120 14.22 16.57 0.54
C GLY A 120 12.77 16.53 0.04
N ARG A 121 12.12 15.37 0.06
CA ARG A 121 10.71 15.19 -0.33
C ARG A 121 9.89 14.74 0.86
N MET A 122 8.76 15.41 1.10
CA MET A 122 7.79 14.97 2.09
C MET A 122 7.07 13.72 1.58
N MET A 123 7.19 12.63 2.33
CA MET A 123 6.57 11.34 2.04
C MET A 123 5.48 11.05 3.07
N HIS A 124 4.30 10.66 2.59
CA HIS A 124 3.16 10.24 3.41
C HIS A 124 3.17 8.72 3.53
N MET A 125 3.32 8.18 4.73
CA MET A 125 3.62 6.76 4.92
C MET A 125 2.73 6.13 5.97
N VAL A 126 2.39 4.86 5.76
CA VAL A 126 1.77 4.02 6.78
C VAL A 126 2.86 3.53 7.73
N GLU A 127 2.91 4.06 8.94
CA GLU A 127 3.90 3.68 9.95
C GLU A 127 3.56 2.34 10.60
N SER A 128 2.28 2.15 10.96
CA SER A 128 1.81 0.91 11.55
C SER A 128 0.42 0.53 11.03
N VAL A 129 0.14 -0.77 11.09
CA VAL A 129 -1.13 -1.37 10.72
C VAL A 129 -1.59 -2.21 11.92
N GLN A 130 -2.77 -1.91 12.45
CA GLN A 130 -3.33 -2.53 13.65
C GLN A 130 -4.72 -3.11 13.34
N PRO A 131 -5.22 -4.03 14.20
CA PRO A 131 -6.60 -4.49 14.12
C PRO A 131 -7.56 -3.30 14.19
N CYS A 132 -8.65 -3.38 13.44
CA CYS A 132 -9.75 -2.42 13.48
C CYS A 132 -11.01 -3.16 13.91
N ASP A 133 -11.69 -2.64 14.93
CA ASP A 133 -12.95 -3.22 15.44
C ASP A 133 -14.13 -2.88 14.51
N GLU A 134 -14.00 -1.82 13.72
CA GLU A 134 -15.00 -1.41 12.75
C GLU A 134 -14.84 -2.22 11.46
N LYS A 135 -15.93 -2.84 11.01
CA LYS A 135 -15.98 -3.45 9.68
C LYS A 135 -16.26 -2.36 8.65
N LEU A 136 -15.25 -2.05 7.85
CA LEU A 136 -15.33 -1.11 6.74
C LEU A 136 -15.59 -1.84 5.43
N GLU A 137 -16.38 -1.22 4.56
CA GLU A 137 -16.61 -1.68 3.19
C GLU A 137 -15.76 -0.82 2.23
N ALA A 138 -15.13 -1.47 1.25
CA ALA A 138 -14.41 -0.77 0.20
C ALA A 138 -15.38 -0.02 -0.71
N SER A 139 -14.97 1.14 -1.20
CA SER A 139 -15.73 1.85 -2.22
C SER A 139 -15.56 1.14 -3.57
N ALA A 140 -16.66 1.03 -4.31
CA ALA A 140 -16.71 0.34 -5.60
C ALA A 140 -15.93 1.07 -6.71
N ASP A 141 -15.43 2.28 -6.44
CA ASP A 141 -14.63 3.09 -7.36
C ASP A 141 -13.18 2.62 -7.51
N TYR A 142 -12.70 1.75 -6.61
CA TYR A 142 -11.35 1.22 -6.69
C TYR A 142 -11.28 0.00 -7.61
N VAL A 143 -10.57 0.16 -8.72
CA VAL A 143 -10.16 -0.96 -9.59
C VAL A 143 -8.75 -1.40 -9.21
N ARG A 144 -8.58 -2.68 -8.87
CA ARG A 144 -7.28 -3.28 -8.56
C ARG A 144 -6.33 -3.10 -9.74
N ILE A 145 -5.04 -2.91 -9.45
CA ILE A 145 -4.05 -2.62 -10.50
C ILE A 145 -4.01 -3.72 -11.56
N LYS A 146 -4.12 -5.00 -11.15
CA LYS A 146 -4.14 -6.14 -12.06
C LYS A 146 -5.39 -6.22 -12.95
N ASP A 147 -6.47 -5.55 -12.55
CA ASP A 147 -7.78 -5.56 -13.24
C ASP A 147 -8.03 -4.26 -14.01
N ARG A 148 -7.10 -3.29 -13.95
CA ARG A 148 -7.17 -2.10 -14.81
C ARG A 148 -6.86 -2.54 -16.22
N GLU A 149 -7.68 -2.13 -17.19
CA GLU A 149 -7.31 -2.24 -18.59
C GLU A 149 -5.93 -1.61 -18.75
N GLU A 150 -4.96 -2.39 -19.25
CA GLU A 150 -3.70 -1.81 -19.69
C GLU A 150 -4.08 -0.77 -20.73
N LEU A 151 -3.94 0.51 -20.39
CA LEU A 151 -3.91 1.53 -21.41
C LEU A 151 -2.79 1.11 -22.35
N ASP A 152 -3.18 0.71 -23.56
CA ASP A 152 -2.30 0.43 -24.68
C ASP A 152 -1.32 1.60 -24.81
N THR A 153 -0.19 1.52 -24.12
CA THR A 153 0.95 2.39 -24.36
C THR A 153 1.61 1.84 -25.61
N GLY A 154 0.89 1.93 -26.72
CA GLY A 154 1.47 1.87 -28.03
C GLY A 154 2.53 2.97 -28.12
N TYR A 155 3.68 2.57 -28.65
CA TYR A 155 4.92 3.33 -28.92
C TYR A 155 5.99 3.31 -27.81
#